data_AF-A0A356IEX7-F1
#
_entry.id   AF-A0A356IEX7-F1
#
_cell.length_a   1.000
_cell.length_b   1.000
_cell.length_c   1.000
_cell.angle_alpha   90.00
_cell.angle_beta   90.00
_cell.angle_gamma   90.00
#
_symmetry.space_group_name_H-M   'P 1'
#
loop_
_entity.id
_entity.type
_entity.pdbx_description
1 polymer ?
#
loop_
_entity_poly.entity_id
_entity_poly.type
_entity_poly.pdbx_seq_one_letter_code
_entity_poly.pdbx_strand_id
1 'polypeptide(L)' 'PKVGRNDPCPCGSGKKYKKCHGR' A
#
# COMPACT_ATOMS: atom_id res chain seq x y z
N PRO A 1 -8.14 -0.78 10.06
CA PRO A 1 -7.77 0.12 8.95
C PRO A 1 -7.63 -0.64 7.62
N LYS A 2 -8.65 -0.60 6.76
CA LYS A 2 -8.52 -1.11 5.39
C LYS A 2 -7.73 -0.06 4.59
N VAL A 3 -6.42 -0.28 4.43
CA VAL A 3 -5.59 0.54 3.53
C VAL A 3 -6.14 0.35 2.12
N GLY A 4 -6.55 1.44 1.48
CA GLY A 4 -7.04 1.40 0.11
C GLY A 4 -5.94 0.96 -0.85
N ARG A 5 -6.30 0.25 -1.91
CA ARG A 5 -5.33 -0.26 -2.89
C ARG A 5 -4.48 0.84 -3.53
N ASN A 6 -4.98 2.07 -3.62
CA ASN A 6 -4.25 3.21 -4.17
C ASN A 6 -3.46 4.02 -3.13
N ASP A 7 -3.68 3.80 -1.83
CA ASP A 7 -2.98 4.50 -0.76
C ASP A 7 -1.50 4.12 -0.70
N PRO A 8 -0.63 4.97 -0.11
CA PRO A 8 0.74 4.60 0.19
C PRO A 8 0.80 3.36 1.08
N CYS A 9 1.73 2.45 0.78
CA CYS A 9 1.89 1.22 1.52
C CYS A 9 2.43 1.50 2.94
N PRO A 10 1.80 0.95 4.00
CA PRO A 10 2.18 1.25 5.38
C PRO A 10 3.58 0.72 5.78
N CYS A 11 4.21 -0.08 4.93
CA CYS A 11 5.58 -0.59 5.15
C CYS A 11 6.68 0.46 4.89
N GLY A 12 6.34 1.70 4.55
CA GLY A 12 7.31 2.77 4.31
C GLY A 12 8.10 2.67 3.00
N SER A 13 7.74 1.76 2.09
CA SER A 13 8.47 1.57 0.83
C SER A 13 8.25 2.67 -0.22
N GLY A 14 7.38 3.64 0.05
CA GLY A 14 6.94 4.66 -0.91
C GLY A 14 6.07 4.14 -2.06
N LYS A 15 5.88 2.81 -2.18
CA LYS A 15 5.03 2.20 -3.20
C LYS A 15 3.56 2.30 -2.79
N LYS A 16 2.64 2.37 -3.76
CA LYS A 16 1.20 2.21 -3.51
C LYS A 16 0.93 0.80 -2.96
N TYR A 17 -0.04 0.66 -2.07
CA TYR A 17 -0.39 -0.61 -1.42
C TYR A 17 -0.60 -1.72 -2.44
N LYS A 18 -1.34 -1.48 -3.53
CA LYS A 18 -1.56 -2.44 -4.63
C LYS A 18 -0.30 -2.91 -5.37
N LYS A 19 0.80 -2.16 -5.31
CA LYS A 19 2.09 -2.50 -5.96
C LYS A 19 3.11 -3.04 -4.94
N CYS A 20 2.69 -3.34 -3.73
CA CYS A 20 3.56 -3.78 -2.64
C CYS A 20 2.90 -4.94 -1.89
N HIS A 21 2.28 -4.69 -0.73
CA HIS A 21 1.68 -5.74 0.11
C HIS A 21 0.21 -6.04 -0.22
N GLY A 22 -0.47 -5.15 -0.94
CA GLY A 22 -1.88 -5.28 -1.29
C GLY A 22 -2.09 -5.99 -2.63
N ARG A 23 -1.43 -7.13 -2.86
CA ARG A 23 -1.35 -7.93 -4.10
C ARG A 23 -2.56 -7.80 -5.04
#